data_AF-A0A832GN94-F1
#
_entry.id   AF-A0A832GN94-F1
#
_cell.length_a   1.000
_cell.length_b   1.000
_cell.length_c   1.000
_cell.angle_alpha   90.00
_cell.angle_beta   90.00
_cell.angle_gamma   90.00
#
_symmetry.space_group_name_H-M   'P 1'
#
loop_
_entity.id
_entity.type
_entity.pdbx_description
1 polymer ?
#
loop_
_entity_poly.entity_id
_entity_poly.type
_entity_poly.pdbx_seq_one_letter_code
_entity_poly.pdbx_strand_id
1 'polypeptide(L)' 'MSKKFKIEESIPKHKHCIICGAAISVDKEFCSEKCEEQYNKMVKRRKYSVWIMMLIFPAMLLILLLLSPRR' A
#
# COMPACT_ATOMS: atom_id res chain seq x y z
N MET A 1 36.96 21.62 -13.54
CA MET A 1 35.89 22.13 -14.43
C MET A 1 34.68 21.23 -14.29
N SER A 2 33.46 21.77 -14.48
CA SER A 2 32.15 21.08 -14.43
C SER A 2 31.42 21.07 -13.08
N LYS A 3 31.13 22.27 -12.57
CA LYS A 3 30.01 22.49 -11.64
C LYS A 3 28.71 22.15 -12.40
N LYS A 4 28.02 21.08 -12.00
CA LYS A 4 26.66 20.77 -12.50
C LYS A 4 25.69 21.83 -11.97
N PHE A 5 25.40 22.82 -12.82
CA PHE A 5 24.36 23.81 -12.59
C PHE A 5 23.00 23.13 -12.81
N LYS A 6 22.37 22.72 -11.70
CA LYS A 6 21.00 22.20 -11.71
C LYS A 6 20.07 23.41 -11.70
N ILE A 7 19.61 23.80 -12.89
CA ILE A 7 18.58 24.83 -13.06
C ILE A 7 17.31 24.23 -12.45
N GLU A 8 16.96 24.65 -11.22
CA GLU A 8 15.62 24.44 -10.67
C GLU A 8 14.68 25.40 -11.38
N GLU A 9 14.40 25.08 -12.64
CA GLU A 9 13.29 25.66 -13.37
C GLU A 9 12.02 25.21 -12.65
N SER A 10 11.16 26.18 -12.34
CA SER A 10 9.97 26.06 -11.50
C SER A 10 8.89 25.18 -12.14
N ILE A 11 9.18 23.89 -12.36
CA ILE A 11 8.18 22.92 -12.79
C ILE A 11 7.32 22.68 -11.55
N PRO A 12 6.03 23.06 -11.56
CA PRO A 12 5.17 22.84 -10.41
C PRO A 12 5.18 21.34 -10.11
N LYS A 13 5.64 20.99 -8.90
CA LYS A 13 5.65 19.62 -8.42
C LYS A 13 4.19 19.17 -8.34
N HIS A 14 3.74 18.42 -9.33
CA HIS A 14 2.45 17.76 -9.31
C HIS A 14 2.67 16.31 -8.85
N LYS A 15 1.85 15.86 -7.91
CA LYS A 15 1.74 14.43 -7.60
C LYS A 15 0.60 13.86 -8.46
N HIS A 16 0.64 12.56 -8.71
CA HIS A 16 -0.48 11.86 -9.35
C HIS A 16 -1.27 11.12 -8.28
N CYS A 17 -2.60 11.14 -8.37
CA CYS A 17 -3.45 10.35 -7.48
C CYS A 17 -3.15 8.86 -7.66
N ILE A 18 -2.95 8.13 -6.57
CA ILE A 18 -2.59 6.70 -6.58
C ILE A 18 -3.69 5.83 -7.23
N ILE A 19 -4.94 6.30 -7.23
CA ILE A 19 -6.12 5.56 -7.72
C ILE A 19 -6.45 5.88 -9.18
N CYS A 20 -6.46 7.15 -9.57
CA CYS A 20 -6.93 7.59 -10.89
C CYS A 20 -5.85 8.22 -11.79
N GLY A 21 -4.66 8.51 -11.24
CA GLY A 21 -3.59 9.16 -11.99
C GLY A 21 -3.86 10.63 -12.33
N ALA A 22 -4.88 11.27 -11.75
CA ALA A 22 -5.11 12.71 -11.95
C ALA A 22 -3.98 13.53 -11.31
N ALA A 23 -3.56 14.61 -11.99
CA ALA A 23 -2.60 15.56 -11.45
C ALA A 23 -3.20 16.32 -10.26
N ILE A 24 -2.57 16.19 -9.10
CA ILE A 24 -2.95 16.81 -7.83
C ILE A 24 -1.79 17.65 -7.28
N SER A 25 -2.11 18.67 -6.48
CA SER A 25 -1.09 19.45 -5.77
C SER A 25 -0.29 18.53 -4.84
N VAL A 26 0.98 18.86 -4.61
CA VAL A 26 1.88 18.09 -3.72
C VAL A 26 1.34 17.90 -2.30
N ASP A 27 0.44 18.77 -1.87
CA ASP A 27 -0.18 18.78 -0.53
C ASP A 27 -1.30 17.76 -0.36
N LYS A 28 -1.88 17.26 -1.46
CA LYS A 28 -2.99 16.31 -1.42
C LYS A 28 -2.53 14.93 -1.91
N GLU A 29 -3.08 13.87 -1.32
CA GLU A 29 -2.77 12.47 -1.68
C GLU A 29 -3.81 11.86 -2.63
N PHE A 30 -5.04 12.39 -2.62
CA PHE A 30 -6.15 11.92 -3.44
C PHE A 30 -6.81 13.06 -4.21
N CYS A 31 -7.30 12.77 -5.42
CA CYS A 31 -7.99 13.73 -6.27
C CYS A 31 -9.40 14.09 -5.77
N SER A 32 -10.08 13.19 -5.06
CA SER A 32 -11.46 13.34 -4.59
C SER A 32 -11.77 12.29 -3.52
N GLU A 33 -12.80 12.52 -2.70
CA GLU A 33 -13.27 11.57 -1.66
C GLU A 33 -13.57 10.18 -2.24
N LYS A 34 -14.04 10.09 -3.49
CA LYS A 34 -14.24 8.81 -4.18
C LYS A 34 -12.96 7.98 -4.28
N CYS A 35 -11.82 8.62 -4.55
CA CYS A 35 -10.52 7.96 -4.65
C CYS A 35 -10.03 7.52 -3.27
N GLU A 36 -10.25 8.34 -2.24
CA GLU A 36 -9.90 8.01 -0.87
C GLU A 36 -10.69 6.78 -0.38
N GLU A 37 -12.00 6.73 -0.63
CA GLU A 37 -12.81 5.56 -0.29
C GLU A 37 -12.36 4.29 -1.01
N GLN A 38 -12.03 4.38 -2.30
CA GLN A 38 -11.53 3.25 -3.08
C GLN A 38 -10.23 2.73 -2.47
N TYR A 39 -9.31 3.64 -2.15
CA TYR A 39 -8.04 3.31 -1.51
C TYR A 39 -8.26 2.67 -0.14
N ASN A 40 -9.12 3.25 0.70
CA ASN A 40 -9.41 2.71 2.02
C ASN A 40 -10.06 1.31 1.94
N LYS A 41 -10.96 1.08 0.98
CA LYS A 41 -11.54 -0.25 0.71
C LYS A 41 -10.45 -1.26 0.30
N MET A 42 -9.52 -0.86 -0.56
CA MET A 42 -8.39 -1.72 -0.96
C MET A 42 -7.45 -2.03 0.21
N VAL A 43 -7.08 -1.02 1.00
CA VAL A 43 -6.22 -1.17 2.18
C VAL A 43 -6.87 -2.07 3.22
N LYS A 44 -8.17 -1.88 3.48
CA LYS A 44 -8.93 -2.69 4.43
C LYS A 44 -8.97 -4.16 3.98
N ARG A 45 -9.25 -4.44 2.70
CA ARG A 45 -9.18 -5.80 2.14
C ARG A 45 -7.78 -6.40 2.29
N ARG A 46 -6.73 -5.65 1.96
CA ARG A 46 -5.34 -6.10 2.07
C ARG A 46 -4.96 -6.44 3.51
N LYS A 47 -5.37 -5.60 4.48
CA LYS A 47 -5.16 -5.86 5.91
C LYS A 47 -5.83 -7.17 6.34
N TYR A 48 -7.08 -7.41 5.94
CA TYR A 48 -7.76 -8.66 6.22
C TYR A 48 -7.07 -9.86 5.59
N SER A 49 -6.69 -9.78 4.31
CA SER A 49 -5.97 -10.87 3.63
C SER A 49 -4.66 -11.22 4.32
N VAL A 50 -3.88 -10.21 4.72
CA VAL A 50 -2.61 -10.43 5.44
C VAL A 50 -2.87 -11.05 6.82
N TRP A 51 -3.87 -10.56 7.56
CA TRP A 51 -4.25 -11.13 8.86
C TRP A 51 -4.68 -12.59 8.76
N ILE A 52 -5.50 -12.93 7.76
CA ILE A 52 -5.96 -14.29 7.50
C ILE A 52 -4.77 -15.20 7.21
N MET A 53 -3.88 -14.80 6.30
CA MET A 53 -2.68 -15.57 5.97
C MET A 53 -1.78 -15.78 7.19
N MET A 54 -1.61 -14.75 8.01
CA MET A 54 -0.83 -14.79 9.25
C MET A 54 -1.41 -15.75 10.29
N LEU A 55 -2.74 -15.97 10.31
CA LEU A 55 -3.40 -16.92 11.21
C LEU A 55 -3.45 -18.35 10.64
N ILE A 56 -3.66 -18.51 9.33
CA ILE A 56 -3.76 -19.84 8.70
C ILE A 56 -2.46 -20.63 8.85
N PHE A 57 -1.31 -19.96 8.65
CA PHE A 57 -0.01 -20.63 8.69
C PHE A 57 0.29 -21.30 10.07
N PRO A 58 0.20 -20.59 11.21
CA PRO A 58 0.37 -21.22 12.52
C PRO A 58 -0.78 -22.16 12.87
N ALA A 59 -2.02 -21.89 12.45
CA ALA A 59 -3.14 -22.80 12.70
C ALA A 59 -2.91 -24.17 12.05
N MET A 60 -2.41 -24.20 10.80
CA MET A 60 -2.09 -25.44 10.10
C MET A 60 -0.98 -26.24 10.81
N LEU A 61 0.07 -25.55 11.29
CA LEU A 61 1.14 -26.18 12.06
C LEU A 61 0.65 -26.71 13.41
N LEU A 62 -0.22 -25.99 14.10
CA LEU A 62 -0.83 -26.45 15.36
C LEU A 62 -1.71 -27.68 15.13
N ILE A 63 -2.50 -27.71 14.06
CA ILE A 63 -3.31 -28.89 13.71
C ILE A 63 -2.40 -30.07 13.43
N LEU A 64 -1.34 -29.90 12.64
CA LEU A 64 -0.36 -30.97 12.37
C LEU A 64 0.31 -31.47 13.66
N LEU A 65 0.66 -30.59 14.58
CA LEU A 65 1.26 -30.95 15.87
C LEU A 65 0.26 -31.73 16.76
N LEU A 66 -0.99 -31.28 16.84
CA LEU A 66 -2.04 -31.94 17.61
C LEU A 66 -2.45 -33.28 17.00
N LEU A 67 -2.47 -33.37 15.68
CA LEU A 67 -2.82 -34.58 14.95
C LEU A 67 -1.66 -35.56 14.84
N SER A 68 -0.41 -35.12 15.06
CA SER A 68 0.75 -36.01 15.12
C SER A 68 0.58 -36.91 16.34
N PRO A 69 0.27 -38.21 16.17
CA PRO A 69 0.08 -39.10 17.29
C PRO A 69 1.46 -39.25 17.92
N ARG A 70 1.58 -38.74 19.15
CA ARG A 70 2.75 -38.83 20.00
C ARG A 70 2.92 -40.30 20.40
N ARG A 71 3.46 -41.10 19.48
CA ARG A 71 3.83 -42.51 19.70
C ARG A 71 5.17 -42.57 20.43
#